data_AF-A0A954R5D5-F1
#
_entry.id   AF-A0A954R5D5-F1
#
_cell.length_a   1.000
_cell.length_b   1.000
_cell.length_c   1.000
_cell.angle_alpha   90.00
_cell.angle_beta   90.00
_cell.angle_gamma   90.00
#
_symmetry.space_group_name_H-M   'P 1'
#
loop_
_entity.id
_entity.type
_entity.pdbx_description
1 polymer ?
#
loop_
_entity_poly.entity_id
_entity_poly.type
_entity_poly.pdbx_seq_one_letter_code
_entity_poly.pdbx_strand_id
1 'polypeptide(L)'
;GGGTRISTAYKVCGELLDREFPVDDWNIYCFQFSDGDNWGEDNRAALGMLGERLLPKCNLFCYGQVESPYGSGEYLRSLQAKFGVAHETLILSEIPDREAIYDSIKTFLGRGK
;
A
#
# COMPACT_ATOMS: atom_id res chain seq x y z
N GLY A 1 -19.39 -6.97 -13.49
CA GLY A 1 -18.11 -6.51 -14.05
C GLY A 1 -17.03 -6.75 -13.01
N GLY A 2 -15.87 -7.26 -13.42
CA GLY A 2 -14.71 -7.37 -12.54
C GLY A 2 -14.03 -6.01 -12.37
N GLY A 3 -13.51 -5.77 -11.18
CA GLY A 3 -12.59 -4.67 -10.88
C GLY A 3 -12.16 -4.76 -9.42
N THR A 4 -11.12 -4.03 -9.06
CA THR A 4 -10.47 -4.19 -7.76
C THR A 4 -11.20 -3.38 -6.68
N ARG A 5 -11.36 -3.97 -5.49
CA ARG A 5 -11.84 -3.31 -4.26
C ARG A 5 -10.78 -3.43 -3.18
N ILE A 6 -9.84 -2.49 -3.14
CA ILE A 6 -8.69 -2.50 -2.24
C ILE A 6 -9.12 -2.55 -0.76
N SER A 7 -10.21 -1.88 -0.38
CA SER A 7 -10.68 -1.88 1.01
C SER A 7 -10.94 -3.28 1.56
N THR A 8 -11.36 -4.23 0.72
CA THR A 8 -11.63 -5.61 1.15
C THR A 8 -10.34 -6.34 1.53
N ALA A 9 -9.26 -6.14 0.77
CA ALA A 9 -7.95 -6.66 1.08
C ALA A 9 -7.40 -6.04 2.37
N TYR A 10 -7.57 -4.74 2.57
CA TYR A 10 -7.14 -4.07 3.80
C TYR A 10 -7.90 -4.52 5.03
N LYS A 11 -9.20 -4.76 4.91
CA LYS A 11 -10.00 -5.33 5.99
C LYS A 11 -9.44 -6.69 6.43
N VAL A 12 -9.23 -7.60 5.48
CA VAL A 12 -8.71 -8.95 5.78
C VAL A 12 -7.29 -8.88 6.32
N CYS A 13 -6.45 -8.00 5.79
CA CYS A 13 -5.09 -7.78 6.31
C CYS A 13 -5.14 -7.30 7.76
N GLY A 14 -5.97 -6.31 8.08
CA GLY A 14 -6.12 -5.81 9.45
C GLY A 14 -6.60 -6.87 10.43
N GLU A 15 -7.59 -7.68 10.02
CA GLU A 15 -8.10 -8.81 10.81
C GLU A 15 -7.02 -9.89 11.04
N LEU A 16 -6.17 -10.14 10.04
CA LEU A 16 -5.03 -11.06 10.16
C LEU A 16 -3.99 -10.53 11.14
N LEU A 17 -3.62 -9.25 11.03
CA LEU A 17 -2.66 -8.63 11.95
C LEU A 17 -3.16 -8.71 13.40
N ASP A 18 -4.45 -8.42 13.63
CA ASP A 18 -5.05 -8.49 14.97
C ASP A 18 -5.04 -9.90 15.56
N ARG A 19 -5.22 -10.92 14.72
CA ARG A 19 -5.35 -12.30 15.19
C ARG A 19 -4.01 -13.00 15.37
N GLU A 20 -3.03 -12.72 14.51
CA GLU A 20 -1.83 -13.55 14.36
C GLU A 20 -0.52 -12.78 14.58
N PHE A 21 -0.54 -11.45 14.49
CA PHE A 21 0.67 -10.62 14.55
C PHE A 21 0.50 -9.43 15.50
N PRO A 22 0.35 -9.67 16.82
CA PRO A 22 0.29 -8.60 17.81
C PRO A 22 1.55 -7.73 17.75
N VAL A 23 1.35 -6.41 17.74
CA VAL A 23 2.41 -5.42 17.50
C VAL A 23 3.49 -5.40 18.58
N ASP A 24 3.19 -5.88 19.79
CA ASP A 24 4.16 -5.97 20.90
C ASP A 24 5.17 -7.10 20.69
N ASP A 25 4.85 -8.09 19.85
CA ASP A 25 5.67 -9.28 19.61
C ASP A 25 6.32 -9.30 18.21
N TRP A 26 5.87 -8.44 17.28
CA TRP A 26 6.27 -8.50 15.87
C TRP A 26 6.64 -7.14 15.29
N ASN A 27 7.69 -7.12 14.46
CA ASN A 27 7.91 -6.04 13.50
C ASN A 27 7.18 -6.36 12.19
N ILE A 28 6.24 -5.50 11.80
CA ILE A 28 5.32 -5.74 10.68
C ILE A 28 5.70 -4.87 9.49
N TYR A 29 6.02 -5.53 8.38
CA TYR A 29 6.37 -4.91 7.11
C TYR A 29 5.40 -5.39 6.02
N CYS A 30 4.59 -4.49 5.50
CA CYS A 30 3.61 -4.80 4.46
C CYS A 30 4.08 -4.30 3.09
N PHE A 31 3.96 -5.14 2.07
CA PHE A 31 4.29 -4.79 0.68
C PHE A 31 3.07 -5.05 -0.19
N GLN A 32 2.51 -3.99 -0.76
CA GLN A 32 1.44 -4.05 -1.73
C GLN A 32 1.97 -3.64 -3.10
N PHE A 33 1.77 -4.49 -4.09
CA PHE A 33 1.98 -4.17 -5.50
C PHE A 33 0.64 -4.21 -6.21
N SER A 34 0.35 -3.18 -7.02
CA SER A 34 -0.91 -3.05 -7.74
C SER A 34 -0.70 -2.22 -9.00
N ASP A 35 -1.53 -2.37 -10.03
CA ASP A 35 -1.57 -1.45 -11.17
C ASP A 35 -2.27 -0.11 -10.85
N GLY A 36 -2.77 0.02 -9.62
CA GLY A 36 -3.45 1.21 -9.13
C GLY A 36 -4.92 1.26 -9.47
N ASP A 37 -5.47 0.25 -10.16
CA ASP A 37 -6.91 0.18 -10.40
C ASP A 37 -7.66 -0.07 -9.09
N ASN A 38 -8.69 0.75 -8.86
CA ASN A 38 -9.60 0.58 -7.75
C ASN A 38 -10.95 1.22 -8.11
N TRP A 39 -12.02 0.70 -7.52
CA TRP A 39 -13.32 1.34 -7.67
C TRP A 39 -13.31 2.73 -7.03
N GLY A 40 -13.74 3.76 -7.77
CA GLY A 40 -13.73 5.13 -7.26
C GLY A 40 -14.52 5.31 -5.96
N GLU A 41 -15.62 4.55 -5.79
CA GLU A 41 -16.38 4.51 -4.53
C GLU A 41 -15.62 3.84 -3.37
N ASP A 42 -14.68 2.94 -3.67
CA ASP A 42 -13.88 2.17 -2.72
C ASP A 42 -12.68 2.98 -2.20
N ASN A 43 -12.15 3.93 -2.97
CA ASN A 43 -10.97 4.72 -2.60
C ASN A 43 -11.08 5.35 -1.20
N ARG A 44 -12.23 5.94 -0.85
CA ARG A 44 -12.42 6.53 0.49
C ARG A 44 -12.32 5.48 1.60
N ALA A 45 -12.92 4.31 1.39
CA ALA A 45 -12.89 3.21 2.35
C ALA A 45 -11.47 2.63 2.48
N ALA A 46 -10.79 2.39 1.35
CA ALA A 46 -9.44 1.88 1.32
C ALA A 46 -8.45 2.82 2.03
N LEU A 47 -8.48 4.12 1.71
CA LEU A 47 -7.64 5.12 2.37
C LEU A 47 -7.92 5.22 3.87
N GLY A 48 -9.19 5.19 4.28
CA GLY A 48 -9.58 5.18 5.69
C GLY A 48 -9.03 3.95 6.43
N MET A 49 -9.23 2.76 5.86
CA MET A 49 -8.72 1.51 6.45
C MET A 49 -7.19 1.49 6.53
N LEU A 50 -6.49 1.94 5.49
CA LEU A 50 -5.03 2.03 5.52
C LEU A 50 -4.56 2.91 6.68
N GLY A 51 -5.08 4.14 6.77
CA GLY A 51 -4.66 5.11 7.78
C GLY A 51 -5.06 4.73 9.21
N GLU A 52 -6.26 4.20 9.42
CA GLU A 52 -6.81 3.97 10.76
C GLU A 52 -6.53 2.56 11.29
N ARG A 53 -6.32 1.57 10.42
CA ARG A 53 -6.22 0.16 10.82
C ARG A 53 -4.85 -0.47 10.54
N LEU A 54 -4.22 -0.14 9.42
CA LEU A 54 -2.98 -0.81 9.00
C LEU A 54 -1.74 -0.03 9.41
N LEU A 55 -1.62 1.25 8.99
CA LEU A 55 -0.42 2.05 9.28
C LEU A 55 -0.06 2.10 10.78
N PRO A 56 -0.99 2.20 11.75
CA PRO A 56 -0.66 2.19 13.17
C PRO A 56 -0.05 0.87 13.67
N LYS A 57 -0.21 -0.23 12.92
CA LYS A 57 0.28 -1.56 13.27
C LYS A 57 1.52 -1.97 12.49
N CYS A 58 1.87 -1.22 11.44
CA CYS A 58 3.02 -1.51 10.62
C CYS A 58 4.22 -0.69 11.09
N ASN A 59 5.40 -1.32 11.14
CA ASN A 59 6.66 -0.58 11.19
C ASN A 59 6.91 0.09 9.83
N LEU A 60 6.47 -0.56 8.74
CA LEU A 60 6.54 -0.04 7.39
C LEU A 60 5.43 -0.61 6.51
N PHE A 61 4.82 0.25 5.71
CA PHE A 61 3.92 -0.12 4.63
C PHE A 61 4.47 0.43 3.31
N CYS A 62 4.67 -0.45 2.34
CA CYS A 62 5.19 -0.14 1.03
C CYS A 62 4.11 -0.36 -0.02
N TYR A 63 3.83 0.67 -0.81
CA TYR A 63 2.94 0.58 -1.96
C TYR A 63 3.74 0.84 -3.25
N GLY A 64 3.82 -0.17 -4.11
CA GLY A 64 4.42 -0.11 -5.44
C GLY A 64 3.34 -0.11 -6.52
N GLN A 65 3.22 0.97 -7.29
CA GLN A 65 2.31 1.01 -8.43
C GLN A 65 3.03 0.53 -9.70
N VAL A 66 2.60 -0.60 -10.25
CA VAL A 66 3.13 -1.17 -11.48
C VAL A 66 2.40 -0.56 -12.67
N GLU A 67 3.14 -0.15 -13.69
CA GLU A 67 2.51 0.38 -14.89
C GLU A 67 1.81 -0.73 -15.69
N SER A 68 0.56 -0.49 -16.09
CA SER A 68 -0.24 -1.43 -16.86
C SER A 68 -0.34 -1.00 -18.32
N PRO A 69 -0.16 -1.92 -19.30
CA PRO A 69 -0.35 -1.63 -20.72
C PRO A 69 -1.76 -1.10 -21.06
N TYR A 70 -2.74 -1.36 -20.20
CA TYR A 70 -4.14 -0.97 -20.39
C TYR A 70 -4.51 0.34 -19.67
N GLY A 71 -3.52 1.02 -19.10
CA GLY A 71 -3.70 2.20 -18.25
C GLY A 71 -3.58 1.84 -16.78
N SER A 72 -2.74 2.58 -16.06
CA SER A 72 -2.59 2.47 -14.61
C SER A 72 -3.67 3.28 -13.92
N GLY A 73 -4.18 2.77 -12.79
CA GLY A 73 -5.15 3.50 -12.01
C GLY A 73 -4.52 4.61 -11.16
N GLU A 74 -5.37 5.36 -10.46
CA GLU A 74 -4.98 6.60 -9.78
C GLU A 74 -4.69 6.41 -8.28
N TYR A 75 -4.61 5.17 -7.80
CA TYR A 75 -4.55 4.91 -6.37
C TYR A 75 -3.27 5.45 -5.71
N LEU A 76 -2.12 5.39 -6.39
CA LEU A 76 -0.89 6.04 -5.89
C LEU A 76 -1.08 7.54 -5.65
N ARG A 77 -1.72 8.24 -6.58
CA ARG A 77 -2.02 9.68 -6.44
C ARG A 77 -2.99 9.94 -5.28
N SER A 78 -3.95 9.04 -5.09
CA SER A 78 -4.89 9.11 -3.98
C SER A 78 -4.18 8.95 -2.62
N LEU A 79 -3.20 8.04 -2.54
CA LEU A 79 -2.34 7.88 -1.36
C LEU A 79 -1.50 9.13 -1.09
N GLN A 80 -0.84 9.68 -2.12
CA GLN A 80 -0.05 10.91 -2.00
C GLN A 80 -0.91 12.10 -1.55
N ALA A 81 -2.11 12.25 -2.10
CA ALA A 81 -3.02 13.33 -1.73
C ALA A 81 -3.50 13.22 -0.27
N LYS A 82 -3.71 12.00 0.22
CA LYS A 82 -4.23 11.76 1.58
C LYS A 82 -3.15 11.81 2.66
N PHE A 83 -1.98 11.22 2.41
CA PHE A 83 -0.93 11.00 3.41
C PHE A 83 0.34 11.83 3.16
N GLY A 84 0.44 12.49 2.02
CA GLY A 84 1.64 13.17 1.58
C GLY A 84 2.67 12.21 0.96
N VAL A 85 3.76 12.79 0.43
CA VAL A 85 4.87 12.05 -0.19
C VAL A 85 5.97 11.64 0.80
N ALA A 86 5.91 12.15 2.04
CA ALA A 86 6.95 11.98 3.05
C ALA A 86 6.36 11.47 4.37
N HIS A 87 5.52 10.43 4.30
CA HIS A 87 4.94 9.79 5.48
C HIS A 87 5.96 8.83 6.12
N GLU A 88 6.04 8.81 7.45
CA GLU A 88 7.09 8.02 8.15
C GLU A 88 6.92 6.51 7.96
N THR A 89 5.67 6.03 8.03
CA THR A 89 5.33 4.60 7.94
C THR A 89 4.92 4.15 6.54
N LEU A 90 4.73 5.07 5.59
CA LEU A 90 4.20 4.74 4.26
C LEU A 90 5.19 5.19 3.19
N ILE A 91 5.72 4.22 2.43
CA ILE A 91 6.60 4.48 1.29
C ILE A 91 5.87 4.14 0.00
N LEU A 92 5.91 5.08 -0.93
CA LEU A 92 5.27 4.97 -2.24
C LEU A 92 6.36 4.87 -3.31
N SER A 93 6.16 3.99 -4.30
CA SER A 93 7.06 3.81 -5.42
C SER A 93 6.27 3.55 -6.71
N GLU A 94 6.72 4.13 -7.82
CA GLU A 94 6.20 3.85 -9.16
C GLU A 94 7.16 2.88 -9.87
N ILE A 95 6.60 1.87 -10.53
CA ILE A 95 7.32 0.76 -11.15
C ILE A 95 6.92 0.71 -12.64
N PRO A 96 7.51 1.56 -13.49
CA PRO A 96 7.15 1.64 -14.91
C PRO A 96 7.51 0.39 -15.70
N ASP A 97 8.57 -0.31 -15.29
CA ASP A 97 9.09 -1.47 -16.01
C ASP A 97 9.79 -2.47 -15.08
N ARG A 98 10.32 -3.55 -15.68
CA ARG A 98 11.04 -4.60 -14.95
C ARG A 98 12.34 -4.10 -14.32
N GLU A 99 13.01 -3.12 -14.92
CA GLU A 99 14.28 -2.59 -14.44
C GLU A 99 14.06 -1.79 -13.15
N ALA A 100 12.94 -1.05 -13.08
CA ALA A 100 12.53 -0.28 -11.92
C ALA A 100 12.15 -1.13 -10.68
N ILE A 101 11.91 -2.44 -10.82
CA ILE A 101 11.58 -3.33 -9.70
C ILE A 101 12.70 -3.29 -8.64
N TYR A 102 13.95 -3.40 -9.09
CA TYR A 102 15.08 -3.47 -8.16
C TYR A 102 15.25 -2.15 -7.40
N ASP A 103 15.05 -1.03 -8.08
CA ASP A 103 15.14 0.29 -7.44
C ASP A 103 13.96 0.54 -6.49
N SER A 104 12.76 0.05 -6.82
CA SER A 104 11.59 0.12 -5.93
C SER A 104 11.83 -0.65 -4.62
N ILE A 105 12.40 -1.84 -4.72
CA ILE A 105 12.76 -2.65 -3.54
C ILE A 105 13.83 -1.93 -2.70
N LYS A 106 14.84 -1.32 -3.33
CA LYS A 106 15.82 -0.49 -2.60
C LYS A 106 15.16 0.70 -1.92
N THR A 107 14.22 1.38 -2.58
CA THR A 107 13.49 2.50 -1.98
C THR A 107 12.72 2.05 -0.74
N PHE A 108 12.08 0.89 -0.80
CA PHE A 108 11.36 0.32 0.34
C PHE A 108 12.29 -0.07 1.50
N LEU A 109 13.38 -0.77 1.22
CA LEU A 109 14.26 -1.32 2.25
C LEU A 109 15.34 -0.34 2.75
N GLY A 110 15.69 0.66 1.95
CA GLY A 110 16.73 1.66 2.28
C GLY A 110 16.31 2.69 3.32
N ARG A 111 15.03 2.69 3.71
CA ARG A 111 14.46 3.58 4.73
C ARG A 111 14.08 2.85 6.02
N GLY A 112 14.30 1.53 6.09
CA GLY A 112 14.03 0.75 7.30
C GLY A 112 14.89 1.27 8.46
N LYS A 113 14.23 1.70 9.54
CA LYS A 113 14.87 1.96 10.83
C LYS A 113 15.26 0.65 11.50
#